data_AF-A0A937HNM5-F1
#
_entry.id   AF-A0A937HNM5-F1
#
_cell.length_a   1.000
_cell.length_b   1.000
_cell.length_c   1.000
_cell.angle_alpha   90.00
_cell.angle_beta   90.00
_cell.angle_gamma   90.00
#
_symmetry.space_group_name_H-M   'P 1'
#
loop_
_entity.id
_entity.type
_entity.pdbx_description
1 polymer ?
#
loop_
_entity_poly.entity_id
_entity_poly.type
_entity_poly.pdbx_seq_one_letter_code
_entity_poly.pdbx_strand_id
1 'polypeptide(L)' 'MNLQELKKKNPAELINEAEKLGIENPSTLRKQEILFAILKKLAEKNEQITATGVLEVLQDGFGFLRAIESNYLPGPDDI' A
#
# COMPACT_ATOMS: atom_id res chain seq x y z
N MET A 1 -7.81 -7.89 -2.69
CA MET A 1 -7.78 -6.42 -2.51
C MET A 1 -6.74 -5.80 -3.45
N ASN A 2 -7.04 -4.67 -4.12
CA ASN A 2 -6.09 -3.98 -5.02
C ASN A 2 -5.42 -2.78 -4.31
N LEU A 3 -4.08 -2.72 -4.36
CA LEU A 3 -3.29 -1.66 -3.75
C LEU A 3 -3.60 -0.26 -4.31
N GLN A 4 -3.85 -0.14 -5.61
CA GLN A 4 -4.15 1.15 -6.25
C GLN A 4 -5.50 1.71 -5.77
N GLU A 5 -6.49 0.84 -5.60
CA GLU A 5 -7.79 1.24 -5.06
C GLU A 5 -7.65 1.75 -3.62
N LEU A 6 -6.83 1.08 -2.82
CA LEU A 6 -6.55 1.50 -1.45
C LEU A 6 -5.82 2.85 -1.40
N LYS A 7 -4.83 3.09 -2.27
CA LYS A 7 -4.11 4.38 -2.36
C LYS A 7 -5.03 5.54 -2.73
N LYS A 8 -6.06 5.29 -3.55
CA LYS A 8 -7.05 6.29 -4.00
C LYS A 8 -8.08 6.66 -2.95
N LYS A 9 -8.27 5.84 -1.90
CA LYS A 9 -9.21 6.15 -0.81
C LYS A 9 -8.79 7.39 -0.01
N ASN A 10 -9.79 8.06 0.55
CA ASN A 10 -9.56 9.22 1.40
C ASN A 10 -8.95 8.80 2.75
N PRO A 11 -8.18 9.68 3.43
CA PRO A 11 -7.58 9.36 4.72
C PRO A 11 -8.59 8.88 5.77
N ALA A 12 -9.78 9.50 5.82
CA ALA A 12 -10.84 9.09 6.73
C ALA A 12 -11.36 7.67 6.46
N GLU A 13 -11.44 7.26 5.18
CA GLU A 13 -11.86 5.91 4.80
C GLU A 13 -10.81 4.87 5.17
N LEU A 14 -9.52 5.21 4.99
CA LEU A 14 -8.41 4.36 5.40
C LEU A 14 -8.37 4.15 6.90
N ILE A 15 -8.60 5.20 7.70
CA ILE A 15 -8.71 5.10 9.16
C ILE A 15 -9.86 4.17 9.54
N ASN A 16 -11.05 4.37 8.97
CA ASN A 16 -12.22 3.51 9.24
C ASN A 16 -11.97 2.04 8.87
N GLU A 17 -11.28 1.79 7.75
CA GLU A 17 -10.94 0.43 7.30
C GLU A 17 -9.87 -0.20 8.20
N ALA A 18 -8.90 0.59 8.66
CA ALA A 18 -7.90 0.15 9.61
C ALA A 18 -8.52 -0.23 10.97
N GLU A 19 -9.43 0.59 11.49
CA GLU A 19 -10.18 0.28 12.72
C GLU A 19 -11.00 -1.00 12.59
N LYS A 20 -11.69 -1.20 11.45
CA LYS A 20 -12.44 -2.44 11.15
C LYS A 20 -11.55 -3.68 11.09
N LEU A 21 -10.30 -3.51 10.67
CA LEU A 21 -9.30 -4.59 10.63
C LEU A 21 -8.61 -4.82 11.98
N GLY A 22 -8.93 -4.04 13.01
CA GLY A 22 -8.37 -4.15 14.35
C GLY A 22 -6.98 -3.54 14.48
N ILE A 23 -6.66 -2.52 13.68
CA ILE A 23 -5.43 -1.74 13.82
C ILE A 23 -5.64 -0.69 14.91
N GLU A 24 -4.73 -0.63 15.88
CA GLU A 24 -4.81 0.31 17.00
C GLU A 24 -4.28 1.70 16.60
N ASN A 25 -5.00 2.75 17.01
CA ASN A 25 -4.65 4.16 16.79
C ASN A 25 -4.26 4.56 15.35
N PRO A 26 -5.02 4.15 14.30
CA PRO A 26 -4.67 4.49 12.92
C PRO A 26 -4.64 6.00 12.66
N SER A 27 -5.39 6.79 13.42
CA SER A 27 -5.39 8.26 13.35
C SER A 27 -4.06 8.92 13.71
N THR A 28 -3.15 8.20 14.38
CA THR A 28 -1.80 8.71 14.72
C THR A 28 -0.75 8.38 13.68
N LEU A 29 -1.06 7.46 12.76
CA LEU A 29 -0.15 6.96 11.75
C LEU A 29 -0.19 7.83 10.49
N ARG A 30 0.91 7.88 9.75
CA ARG A 30 0.92 8.49 8.41
C ARG A 30 0.09 7.64 7.46
N LYS A 31 -0.45 8.25 6.40
CA LYS A 31 -1.23 7.54 5.36
C LYS A 31 -0.54 6.26 4.87
N GLN A 32 0.78 6.32 4.64
CA GLN A 32 1.59 5.17 4.20
C GLN A 32 1.64 4.05 5.24
N GLU A 33 1.81 4.39 6.52
CA GLU A 33 1.86 3.43 7.62
C GLU A 33 0.50 2.75 7.83
N ILE A 34 -0.60 3.50 7.73
CA ILE A 34 -1.96 2.95 7.74
C ILE A 34 -2.14 1.98 6.58
N LEU A 35 -1.71 2.36 5.37
CA LEU A 35 -1.82 1.51 4.19
C LEU A 35 -1.08 0.19 4.40
N PHE A 36 0.17 0.25 4.88
CA PHE A 36 0.98 -0.93 5.13
C PHE A 36 0.38 -1.83 6.22
N ALA A 37 -0.14 -1.23 7.29
CA ALA A 37 -0.82 -1.98 8.36
C ALA A 37 -2.08 -2.70 7.85
N ILE A 38 -2.88 -2.04 7.01
CA ILE A 38 -4.05 -2.65 6.36
C ILE A 38 -3.62 -3.83 5.49
N LEU A 39 -2.63 -3.64 4.61
CA LEU A 39 -2.14 -4.71 3.72
C LEU A 39 -1.61 -5.89 4.52
N LYS A 40 -0.85 -5.63 5.60
CA LYS A 40 -0.36 -6.68 6.49
C LYS A 40 -1.52 -7.48 7.11
N LYS A 41 -2.57 -6.80 7.59
CA LYS A 41 -3.76 -7.45 8.16
C LYS A 41 -4.54 -8.28 7.13
N LEU A 42 -4.63 -7.81 5.89
CA LEU A 42 -5.27 -8.55 4.81
C LEU A 42 -4.45 -9.79 4.42
N ALA A 43 -3.12 -9.67 4.36
CA ALA A 43 -2.23 -10.79 4.12
C ALA A 43 -2.30 -11.84 5.25
N GLU A 44 -2.38 -11.42 6.52
CA GLU A 44 -2.59 -12.30 7.68
C GLU A 44 -3.91 -13.09 7.58
N LYS A 45 -4.94 -12.51 6.93
CA LYS A 45 -6.23 -13.16 6.66
C LYS A 45 -6.22 -14.06 5.41
N ASN A 46 -5.06 -14.27 4.79
CA ASN A 46 -4.91 -14.97 3.49
C ASN A 46 -5.73 -14.32 2.36
N GLU A 47 -6.02 -13.02 2.44
CA GLU A 47 -6.59 -12.32 1.31
C GLU A 47 -5.53 -12.05 0.25
N GLN A 48 -5.88 -12.31 -1.02
CA GLN A 48 -4.99 -12.02 -2.12
C GLN A 48 -4.87 -10.51 -2.32
N ILE A 49 -3.64 -10.00 -2.22
CA ILE A 49 -3.30 -8.61 -2.48
C ILE A 49 -2.72 -8.52 -3.89
N THR A 50 -3.30 -7.66 -4.71
CA THR A 50 -2.83 -7.39 -6.06
C THR A 50 -2.35 -5.95 -6.18
N ALA A 51 -1.30 -5.76 -6.97
CA ALA A 51 -0.76 -4.45 -7.25
C ALA A 51 -0.28 -4.42 -8.70
N THR A 52 -0.31 -3.22 -9.29
CA THR A 52 0.07 -2.97 -10.67
C THR A 52 1.01 -1.78 -10.70
N GLY A 53 2.05 -1.87 -11.52
CA GLY A 53 3.02 -0.80 -11.74
C GLY A 53 3.86 -1.07 -12.97
N VAL A 54 4.81 -0.20 -13.24
CA VAL A 54 5.81 -0.37 -14.29
C VAL A 54 7.08 -0.92 -13.67
N LEU A 55 7.57 -2.05 -14.19
CA LEU A 55 8.80 -2.65 -13.72
C LEU A 55 10.02 -1.82 -14.13
N GLU A 56 10.77 -1.34 -13.15
CA GLU A 56 12.10 -0.78 -13.33
C GLU A 56 13.13 -1.80 -12.85
N VAL A 57 14.05 -2.21 -13.72
CA VAL A 57 15.12 -3.17 -13.40
C VAL A 57 16.40 -2.39 -13.08
N LEU A 58 16.98 -2.63 -11.90
CA LEU A 58 18.24 -2.05 -11.49
C LEU A 58 19.43 -2.92 -11.91
N GLN A 59 20.62 -2.32 -11.93
CA GLN A 59 21.87 -2.98 -12.38
C GLN A 59 22.21 -4.22 -11.55
N ASP A 60 21.78 -4.25 -10.29
CA ASP A 60 22.00 -5.36 -9.35
C ASP A 60 21.11 -6.59 -9.64
N GLY A 61 20.22 -6.52 -10.65
CA GLY A 61 19.42 -7.65 -11.12
C GLY A 61 18.07 -7.82 -10.41
N PHE A 62 17.72 -6.95 -9.46
CA PHE A 62 16.36 -6.81 -8.93
C PHE A 62 15.66 -5.60 -9.52
N GLY A 63 14.34 -5.52 -9.35
CA GLY A 63 13.54 -4.42 -9.87
C GLY A 63 12.38 -4.08 -8.97
N PHE A 64 11.80 -2.90 -9.23
CA PHE A 64 10.65 -2.38 -8.50
C PHE A 64 9.49 -2.08 -9.44
N LEU A 65 8.27 -2.35 -9.00
CA LEU A 65 7.06 -1.86 -9.66
C LEU A 65 6.79 -0.42 -9.21
N ARG A 66 7.07 0.52 -10.11
CA ARG A 66 6.82 1.95 -9.90
C ARG A 66 5.36 2.31 -10.16
N ALA A 67 4.82 3.17 -9.30
CA ALA A 67 3.48 3.72 -9.45
C ALA A 67 3.43 4.84 -10.51
N ILE A 68 2.42 4.80 -11.38
CA ILE A 68 2.16 5.87 -12.36
C ILE A 68 1.82 7.17 -11.63
N GLU A 69 1.11 7.06 -10.51
CA GLU A 69 0.68 8.20 -9.67
C GLU A 69 1.86 8.97 -9.06
N SER A 70 3.00 8.30 -8.90
CA SER A 70 4.25 8.90 -8.42
C SER A 70 5.13 9.40 -9.56
N ASN A 71 4.62 9.51 -10.79
CA ASN A 71 5.39 9.80 -12.01
C ASN A 71 6.60 8.87 -12.19
N TYR A 72 6.46 7.61 -11.76
CA TYR A 72 7.53 6.60 -11.76
C TYR A 72 8.74 6.96 -10.89
N LEU A 73 8.60 7.93 -9.99
CA LEU A 73 9.66 8.27 -9.04
C LEU A 73 9.77 7.19 -7.96
N PRO A 74 10.99 6.93 -7.44
CA PRO A 74 11.18 6.04 -6.33
C PRO A 74 10.35 6.45 -5.10
N GLY A 75 9.54 5.53 -4.62
CA GLY A 75 8.65 5.71 -3.47
C GLY A 75 8.78 4.56 -2.47
N PRO A 76 8.45 4.81 -1.19
CA PRO A 76 8.41 3.76 -0.17
C PRO A 76 7.30 2.72 -0.40
N ASP A 77 6.44 2.96 -1.38
CA ASP A 77 5.28 2.17 -1.76
C ASP A 77 5.46 1.40 -3.08
N ASP A 78 6.70 1.35 -3.57
CA ASP A 78 7.13 0.49 -4.66
C ASP A 78 7.27 -0.98 -4.19
N ILE A 79 7.09 -1.92 -5.11
CA ILE A 79 7.06 -3.38 -4.83
C ILE A 79 8.25 -4.06 -5.48
#